data_AF-A0A258C9J5-F1
#
_entry.id   AF-A0A258C9J5-F1
#
_cell.length_a   1.000
_cell.length_b   1.000
_cell.length_c   1.000
_cell.angle_alpha   90.00
_cell.angle_beta   90.00
_cell.angle_gamma   90.00
#
_symmetry.space_group_name_H-M   'P 1'
#
loop_
_entity.id
_entity.type
_entity.pdbx_description
1 polymer ?
#
loop_
_entity_poly.entity_id
_entity_poly.type
_entity_poly.pdbx_seq_one_letter_code
_entity_poly.pdbx_strand_id
1 'polypeptide(L)'
;TECERSDGRYTGRTTDIPCFREGKVTRLERWLLENNQYLEGSWFYSDSINDLPLLSMVDHPVAVDPDDTLRAHAEGAGWPVLSLR
;
A
#
# COMPACT_ATOMS: atom_id res chain seq x y z
N THR A 1 -1.06 6.67 -8.68
CA THR A 1 -0.37 7.92 -9.05
C THR A 1 -1.04 8.47 -10.27
N GLU A 2 -1.48 9.73 -10.25
CA GLU A 2 -1.98 10.38 -11.46
C GLU A 2 -0.84 11.07 -12.19
N CYS A 3 -0.75 10.85 -13.50
CA CYS A 3 0.25 11.49 -14.35
C CYS A 3 -0.28 12.83 -14.84
N GLU A 4 0.56 13.85 -14.83
CA GLU A 4 0.19 15.17 -15.34
C GLU A 4 -0.03 15.08 -16.85
N ARG A 5 -1.17 15.67 -17.27
CA ARG A 5 -1.56 15.77 -18.68
C ARG A 5 -1.66 17.24 -19.06
N SER A 6 -1.04 17.59 -20.18
CA SER A 6 -1.15 18.91 -20.82
C SER A 6 -1.36 18.68 -22.31
N ASP A 7 -2.36 19.36 -22.88
CA ASP A 7 -2.76 19.22 -24.29
C ASP A 7 -2.98 17.77 -24.73
N GLY A 8 -3.61 16.97 -23.86
CA GLY A 8 -3.91 15.57 -24.08
C GLY A 8 -2.73 14.61 -23.95
N ARG A 9 -1.50 15.10 -23.74
CA ARG A 9 -0.26 14.31 -23.64
C ARG A 9 0.26 14.22 -22.21
N TYR A 10 0.93 13.11 -21.88
CA TYR A 10 1.66 12.98 -20.62
C TYR A 10 2.92 13.83 -20.63
N THR A 11 3.16 14.59 -19.57
CA THR A 11 4.32 15.48 -19.46
C THR A 11 5.54 14.79 -18.85
N GLY A 12 5.36 13.58 -18.31
CA GLY A 12 6.39 12.86 -17.53
C GLY A 12 6.44 13.28 -16.06
N ARG A 13 5.62 14.25 -15.62
CA ARG A 13 5.47 14.64 -14.21
C ARG A 13 4.25 13.96 -13.58
N THR A 14 4.21 13.91 -12.25
CA THR A 14 3.05 13.46 -11.47
C THR A 14 2.27 14.66 -10.96
N THR A 15 0.94 14.56 -10.85
CA THR A 15 0.08 15.67 -10.38
C THR A 15 0.03 15.82 -8.86
N ASP A 16 0.52 14.82 -8.11
CA ASP A 16 0.40 14.73 -6.65
C ASP A 16 1.51 13.84 -6.06
N ILE A 17 1.50 13.65 -4.74
CA ILE A 17 2.40 12.73 -4.03
C ILE A 17 2.35 11.34 -4.70
N PRO A 18 3.52 10.80 -5.09
CA PRO A 18 3.60 9.46 -5.68
C PRO A 18 2.99 8.41 -4.74
N CYS A 19 2.24 7.46 -5.30
CA CYS A 19 1.68 6.32 -4.56
C CYS A 19 2.78 5.28 -4.30
N PHE A 20 3.81 5.65 -3.55
CA PHE A 20 4.98 4.83 -3.26
C PHE A 20 5.40 4.99 -1.80
N ARG A 21 5.64 3.87 -1.11
CA ARG A 21 5.98 3.83 0.33
C ARG A 21 5.04 4.70 1.17
N GLU A 22 5.57 5.70 1.86
CA GLU A 22 4.81 6.63 2.71
C GLU A 22 3.76 7.41 1.91
N GLY A 23 4.00 7.66 0.62
CA GLY A 23 3.02 8.29 -0.26
C GLY A 23 1.77 7.44 -0.52
N LYS A 24 1.84 6.11 -0.36
CA LYS A 24 0.64 5.25 -0.35
C LYS A 24 -0.19 5.50 0.91
N VAL A 25 0.43 5.66 2.07
CA VAL A 25 -0.23 5.98 3.34
C VAL A 25 -0.97 7.32 3.25
N THR A 26 -0.28 8.38 2.85
CA THR A 26 -0.87 9.72 2.74
C THR A 26 -2.08 9.74 1.79
N ARG A 27 -2.02 8.98 0.69
CA ARG A 27 -3.14 8.88 -0.25
C ARG A 27 -4.30 8.07 0.31
N LEU A 28 -4.03 6.98 1.03
CA LEU A 28 -5.06 6.20 1.71
C LEU A 28 -5.77 7.05 2.78
N GLU A 29 -5.03 7.73 3.64
CA GLU A 29 -5.59 8.62 4.66
C GLU A 29 -6.46 9.72 4.05
N ARG A 30 -6.00 10.36 2.96
CA ARG A 30 -6.81 11.36 2.25
C ARG A 30 -8.11 10.74 1.74
N TRP A 31 -8.04 9.58 1.09
CA TRP A 31 -9.22 8.91 0.55
C TRP A 31 -10.21 8.52 1.66
N LEU A 32 -9.72 7.99 2.79
CA LEU A 32 -10.55 7.63 3.94
C LEU A 32 -11.31 8.85 4.48
N LEU A 33 -10.62 9.98 4.62
CA LEU A 33 -11.23 11.25 5.06
C LEU A 33 -12.28 11.76 4.07
N GLU A 34 -11.99 11.74 2.78
CA GLU A 34 -12.91 12.21 1.73
C GLU A 34 -14.17 11.33 1.62
N ASN A 35 -14.07 10.05 1.97
CA ASN A 35 -15.16 9.07 1.85
C ASN A 35 -15.81 8.69 3.19
N ASN A 36 -15.36 9.30 4.29
CA ASN A 36 -15.80 9.03 5.66
C ASN A 36 -15.75 7.53 6.01
N GLN A 37 -14.63 6.89 5.66
CA GLN A 37 -14.33 5.47 5.88
C GLN A 37 -13.22 5.28 6.92
N TYR A 38 -13.14 4.08 7.49
CA TYR A 38 -12.16 3.71 8.52
C TYR A 38 -11.50 2.37 8.16
N LEU A 39 -10.34 2.10 8.75
CA LEU A 39 -9.59 0.84 8.55
C LEU A 39 -9.98 -0.27 9.54
N GLU A 40 -10.98 -0.05 10.38
CA GLU A 40 -11.44 -1.07 11.33
C GLU A 40 -11.97 -2.31 10.58
N GLY A 41 -11.46 -3.48 10.95
CA GLY A 41 -11.73 -4.76 10.28
C GLY A 41 -11.12 -4.89 8.88
N SER A 42 -10.22 -3.97 8.49
CA SER A 42 -9.63 -3.98 7.15
C SER A 42 -8.57 -5.06 6.97
N TRP A 43 -8.45 -5.53 5.73
CA TRP A 43 -7.44 -6.48 5.28
C TRP A 43 -6.55 -5.80 4.25
N PHE A 44 -5.25 -6.11 4.29
CA PHE A 44 -4.33 -5.62 3.28
C PHE A 44 -3.35 -6.73 2.87
N TYR A 45 -3.20 -6.90 1.57
CA TYR A 45 -2.43 -7.98 0.95
C TYR A 45 -1.30 -7.34 0.13
N SER A 46 -0.05 -7.73 0.36
CA SER A 46 1.08 -7.25 -0.44
C SER A 46 2.22 -8.28 -0.51
N ASP A 47 2.96 -8.22 -1.61
CA ASP A 47 4.15 -9.02 -1.91
C ASP A 47 5.47 -8.28 -1.65
N SER A 48 5.41 -6.97 -1.35
CA SER A 48 6.59 -6.11 -1.29
C SER A 48 6.77 -5.41 0.05
N ILE A 49 8.01 -5.41 0.55
CA ILE A 49 8.40 -4.63 1.74
C ILE A 49 8.10 -3.13 1.64
N ASN A 50 7.97 -2.58 0.43
CA ASN A 50 7.62 -1.16 0.24
C ASN A 50 6.25 -0.81 0.83
N ASP A 51 5.38 -1.80 1.02
CA ASP A 51 4.04 -1.62 1.57
C ASP A 51 3.95 -1.95 3.06
N LEU A 52 5.09 -2.21 3.70
CA LEU A 52 5.16 -2.45 5.14
C LEU A 52 4.43 -1.37 5.95
N PRO A 53 4.56 -0.05 5.66
CA PRO A 53 3.80 0.97 6.38
C PRO A 53 2.28 0.76 6.33
N LEU A 54 1.73 0.29 5.20
CA LEU A 54 0.29 0.02 5.08
C LEU A 54 -0.12 -1.29 5.73
N LEU A 55 0.69 -2.35 5.59
CA LEU A 55 0.46 -3.59 6.30
C LEU A 55 0.41 -3.36 7.82
N SER A 56 1.26 -2.49 8.35
CA SER A 56 1.26 -2.14 9.77
C SER A 56 0.06 -1.28 10.22
N MET A 57 -0.77 -0.78 9.31
CA MET A 57 -1.94 0.08 9.64
C MET A 57 -3.27 -0.67 9.69
N VAL A 58 -3.36 -1.87 9.13
CA VAL A 58 -4.62 -2.63 9.07
C VAL A 58 -4.72 -3.67 10.17
N ASP A 59 -5.94 -4.08 10.51
CA ASP A 59 -6.17 -5.12 11.53
C ASP A 59 -5.76 -6.52 11.05
N HIS A 60 -5.80 -6.75 9.74
CA HIS A 60 -5.53 -8.06 9.15
C HIS A 60 -4.51 -7.96 7.99
N PRO A 61 -3.22 -7.77 8.29
CA PRO A 61 -2.17 -7.78 7.28
C PRO A 61 -1.87 -9.19 6.79
N VAL A 62 -1.65 -9.33 5.49
CA VAL A 62 -1.30 -10.61 4.85
C VAL A 62 -0.18 -10.41 3.85
N ALA A 63 0.90 -11.15 4.01
CA ALA A 63 2.00 -11.18 3.05
C ALA A 63 1.70 -12.23 1.97
N VAL A 64 1.67 -11.83 0.70
CA VAL A 64 1.33 -12.73 -0.43
C VAL A 64 2.54 -12.88 -1.34
N ASP A 65 3.06 -14.09 -1.49
CA ASP A 65 4.30 -14.36 -2.25
C ASP A 65 5.45 -13.38 -1.92
N PRO A 66 5.72 -13.07 -0.63
CA PRO A 66 6.57 -11.96 -0.23
C PRO A 66 8.04 -12.16 -0.62
N ASP A 67 8.73 -11.04 -0.85
CA ASP A 67 10.19 -10.99 -0.85
C ASP A 67 10.78 -11.44 0.52
N ASP A 68 12.05 -11.82 0.55
CA ASP A 68 12.69 -12.38 1.75
C ASP A 68 12.63 -11.43 2.96
N THR A 69 12.64 -10.11 2.71
CA THR A 69 12.61 -9.10 3.77
C THR A 69 11.22 -9.01 4.38
N LEU A 70 10.18 -8.96 3.54
CA LEU A 70 8.80 -8.96 3.99
C LEU A 70 8.43 -10.29 4.63
N ARG A 71 8.95 -11.42 4.13
CA ARG A 71 8.76 -12.74 4.75
C ARG A 71 9.28 -12.77 6.18
N ALA A 72 10.53 -12.36 6.40
CA ALA A 72 11.12 -12.33 7.73
C ALA A 72 10.33 -11.41 8.68
N HIS A 73 9.84 -10.27 8.19
CA HIS A 73 8.99 -9.38 8.98
C HIS A 73 7.64 -10.03 9.32
N ALA A 74 6.96 -10.61 8.33
CA ALA A 74 5.66 -11.26 8.49
C ALA A 74 5.75 -12.41 9.50
N GLU A 75 6.79 -13.25 9.40
CA GLU A 75 7.04 -14.34 10.34
C GLU A 75 7.32 -13.81 11.76
N GLY A 76 8.14 -12.76 11.89
CA GLY A 76 8.45 -12.13 13.17
C GLY A 76 7.24 -11.45 13.83
N ALA A 77 6.32 -10.92 13.03
CA ALA A 77 5.09 -10.26 13.49
C ALA A 77 3.89 -11.23 13.61
N GLY A 78 4.06 -12.50 13.24
CA GLY A 78 2.98 -13.50 13.24
C GLY A 78 1.91 -13.27 12.16
N TRP A 79 2.24 -12.55 11.09
CA TRP A 79 1.33 -12.29 9.98
C TRP A 79 1.18 -13.52 9.08
N PRO A 80 -0.03 -13.80 8.56
CA PRO A 80 -0.23 -14.84 7.56
C PRO A 80 0.65 -14.60 6.32
N VAL A 81 1.31 -15.67 5.86
CA VAL A 81 2.00 -15.71 4.58
C VAL A 81 1.24 -16.65 3.65
N LEU A 82 0.76 -16.12 2.53
CA LEU A 82 0.08 -16.87 1.47
C LEU A 82 0.99 -17.01 0.26
N SER A 83 0.81 -18.10 -0.48
CA SER A 83 1.38 -18.26 -1.82
C SER A 83 0.24 -18.62 -2.78
N LEU A 84 0.17 -17.93 -3.92
CA LEU A 84 -0.91 -18.10 -4.91
C LEU A 84 -0.41 -18.76 -6.20
N ARG A 85 0.71 -19.47 -6.13
CA ARG A 85 1.37 -20.15 -7.25
C ARG A 85 0.88 -21.59 -7.43
#